data_AF-A0A662UU48-F1
#
_entry.id   AF-A0A662UU48-F1
#
_cell.length_a   1.000
_cell.length_b   1.000
_cell.length_c   1.000
_cell.angle_alpha   90.00
_cell.angle_beta   90.00
_cell.angle_gamma   90.00
#
_symmetry.space_group_name_H-M   'P 1'
#
loop_
_entity.id
_entity.type
_entity.pdbx_description
1 polymer ?
#
loop_
_entity_poly.entity_id
_entity_poly.type
_entity_poly.pdbx_seq_one_letter_code
_entity_poly.pdbx_strand_id
1 'polypeptide(L)'
;MRFQDFSRLLRKLVGKKRRSCTSTVTLGNEGFCSKLDSIITVAREQLSEVIPLYDKLEWVFYSKKGTSAICHLLDDPIDFYAVLRQFYGEGTIYGEEIANYVLKVILIAVFLGNKAGAEKAYDAVLSGDDVEFKKAIDKLARTLNAARI
;
A
#
# COMPACT_ATOMS: atom_id res chain seq x y z
N MET A 1 -15.08 14.96 14.92
CA MET A 1 -14.55 15.63 13.70
C MET A 1 -15.27 15.04 12.49
N ARG A 2 -15.78 15.85 11.56
CA ARG A 2 -16.53 15.34 10.38
C ARG A 2 -15.55 14.77 9.34
N PHE A 3 -15.98 13.78 8.55
CA PHE A 3 -15.15 13.10 7.54
C PHE A 3 -14.52 14.07 6.50
N GLN A 4 -15.23 15.14 6.16
CA GLN A 4 -14.72 16.20 5.27
C GLN A 4 -13.61 17.04 5.91
N ASP A 5 -13.72 17.31 7.21
CA ASP A 5 -12.66 18.01 7.95
C ASP A 5 -11.42 17.12 8.08
N PHE A 6 -11.63 15.80 8.19
CA PHE A 6 -10.59 14.79 8.27
C PHE A 6 -9.80 14.60 6.97
N SER A 7 -10.48 14.39 5.84
CA SER A 7 -9.84 14.26 4.53
C SER A 7 -9.04 15.52 4.15
N ARG A 8 -9.49 16.70 4.61
CA ARG A 8 -8.75 17.96 4.49
C ARG A 8 -7.55 18.04 5.43
N LEU A 9 -7.66 17.47 6.63
CA LEU A 9 -6.58 17.38 7.61
C LEU A 9 -5.50 16.37 7.18
N LEU A 10 -5.90 15.20 6.65
CA LEU A 10 -5.00 14.20 6.06
C LEU A 10 -4.22 14.81 4.90
N ARG A 11 -4.88 15.46 3.94
CA ARG A 11 -4.18 16.17 2.84
C ARG A 11 -3.17 17.20 3.36
N LYS A 12 -3.50 17.92 4.43
CA LYS A 12 -2.57 18.87 5.09
C LYS A 12 -1.44 18.19 5.85
N LEU A 13 -1.67 17.06 6.51
CA LEU A 13 -0.67 16.31 7.28
C LEU A 13 0.28 15.54 6.35
N VAL A 14 -0.24 14.98 5.26
CA VAL A 14 0.52 14.33 4.19
C VAL A 14 1.39 15.35 3.47
N GLY A 15 0.86 16.55 3.18
CA GLY A 15 1.66 17.66 2.64
C GLY A 15 2.71 18.24 3.60
N LYS A 16 2.60 18.00 4.92
CA LYS A 16 3.49 18.56 5.95
C LYS A 16 4.44 17.56 6.61
N LYS A 17 4.26 16.25 6.45
CA LYS A 17 5.20 15.22 6.92
C LYS A 17 5.72 14.41 5.73
N ARG A 18 6.71 14.98 5.04
CA ARG A 18 7.81 14.20 4.44
C ARG A 18 8.55 13.50 5.58
N ARG A 19 7.96 12.47 6.18
CA ARG A 19 8.76 11.46 6.86
C ARG A 19 9.03 10.43 5.79
N SER A 20 10.25 10.54 5.25
CA SER A 20 10.91 9.51 4.47
C SER A 20 10.48 8.14 4.99
N CYS A 21 10.20 7.21 4.08
CA CYS A 21 10.18 5.78 4.39
C CYS A 21 11.59 5.36 4.84
N THR A 22 12.07 5.86 5.99
CA THR A 22 13.23 5.34 6.70
C THR A 22 12.78 4.08 7.44
N SER A 23 12.37 3.07 6.68
CA SER A 23 12.71 1.72 7.08
C SER A 23 14.20 1.62 6.80
N THR A 24 15.00 1.34 7.83
CA THR A 24 16.43 1.00 7.71
C THR A 24 16.56 -0.33 6.95
N VAL A 25 16.24 -0.31 5.67
CA VAL A 25 16.84 -1.17 4.67
C VAL A 25 18.05 -0.37 4.21
N THR A 26 19.23 -0.68 4.74
CA THR A 26 20.51 -0.17 4.22
C THR A 26 20.71 -0.71 2.80
N LEU A 27 20.01 -0.12 1.85
CA LEU A 27 20.33 -0.16 0.43
C LEU A 27 20.86 1.24 0.10
N GLY A 28 22.16 1.36 -0.14
CA GLY A 28 22.84 2.60 -0.48
C GLY A 28 22.38 3.19 -1.80
N ASN A 29 21.16 3.72 -1.86
CA ASN A 29 20.57 4.36 -3.03
C ASN A 29 19.51 5.39 -2.60
N GLU A 30 19.95 6.62 -2.33
CA GLU A 30 19.06 7.76 -2.02
C GLU A 30 18.03 8.03 -3.14
N GLY A 31 18.28 7.59 -4.39
CA GLY A 31 17.33 7.67 -5.50
C GLY A 31 16.27 6.56 -5.60
N PHE A 32 16.39 5.50 -4.79
CA PHE A 32 15.43 4.38 -4.78
C PHE A 32 14.20 4.72 -3.93
N CYS A 33 14.43 5.29 -2.74
CA CYS A 33 13.35 5.74 -1.86
C CYS A 33 12.48 6.82 -2.54
N SER A 34 13.06 7.75 -3.30
CA SER A 34 12.31 8.83 -3.93
C SER A 34 11.32 8.35 -5.01
N LYS A 35 11.63 7.25 -5.72
CA LYS A 35 10.74 6.69 -6.76
C LYS A 35 9.60 5.88 -6.14
N LEU A 36 9.90 5.05 -5.15
CA LEU A 36 8.87 4.34 -4.39
C LEU A 36 7.94 5.31 -3.66
N ASP A 37 8.48 6.38 -3.05
CA ASP A 37 7.68 7.43 -2.41
C ASP A 37 6.75 8.14 -3.41
N SER A 38 7.19 8.34 -4.66
CA SER A 38 6.36 8.91 -5.73
C SER A 38 5.23 7.95 -6.13
N ILE A 39 5.52 6.65 -6.24
CA ILE A 39 4.51 5.61 -6.53
C ILE A 39 3.50 5.53 -5.39
N ILE A 40 3.96 5.55 -4.14
CA ILE A 40 3.08 5.54 -2.95
C ILE A 40 2.15 6.76 -2.99
N THR A 41 2.66 7.93 -3.36
CA THR A 41 1.86 9.16 -3.43
C THR A 41 0.77 9.05 -4.51
N VAL A 42 1.16 8.68 -5.74
CA VAL A 42 0.21 8.54 -6.87
C VAL A 42 -0.81 7.44 -6.60
N ALA A 43 -0.36 6.30 -6.07
CA ALA A 43 -1.24 5.19 -5.73
C ALA A 43 -2.27 5.63 -4.68
N ARG A 44 -1.88 6.37 -3.63
CA ARG A 44 -2.83 6.86 -2.62
C ARG A 44 -3.90 7.78 -3.21
N GLU A 45 -3.51 8.69 -4.11
CA GLU A 45 -4.47 9.59 -4.78
C GLU A 45 -5.48 8.78 -5.61
N GLN A 46 -5.01 7.87 -6.46
CA GLN A 46 -5.87 7.01 -7.27
C GLN A 46 -6.77 6.10 -6.42
N LEU A 47 -6.24 5.55 -5.33
CA LEU A 47 -7.00 4.65 -4.46
C LEU A 47 -8.09 5.40 -3.69
N SER A 48 -7.89 6.67 -3.35
CA SER A 48 -8.92 7.49 -2.71
C SER A 48 -10.14 7.75 -3.62
N GLU A 49 -9.94 7.69 -4.94
CA GLU A 49 -11.01 7.85 -5.93
C GLU A 49 -11.72 6.51 -6.24
N VAL A 50 -10.97 5.40 -6.24
CA VAL A 50 -11.47 4.10 -6.68
C VAL A 50 -12.04 3.26 -5.54
N ILE A 51 -11.47 3.35 -4.34
CA ILE A 51 -11.86 2.52 -3.20
C ILE A 51 -12.74 3.34 -2.26
N PRO A 52 -14.04 2.99 -2.13
CA PRO A 52 -14.89 3.59 -1.12
C PRO A 52 -14.28 3.40 0.27
N LEU A 53 -14.24 4.47 1.06
CA LEU A 53 -13.68 4.49 2.42
C LEU A 53 -12.16 4.30 2.50
N TYR A 54 -11.40 4.44 1.41
CA TYR A 54 -9.93 4.36 1.46
C TYR A 54 -9.32 5.30 2.52
N ASP A 55 -9.78 6.55 2.63
CA ASP A 55 -9.34 7.49 3.66
C ASP A 55 -9.56 6.96 5.09
N LYS A 56 -10.64 6.19 5.30
CA LYS A 56 -10.94 5.56 6.60
C LYS A 56 -10.03 4.35 6.83
N LEU A 57 -9.75 3.55 5.81
CA LEU A 57 -8.78 2.47 5.87
C LEU A 57 -7.38 3.01 6.20
N GLU A 58 -6.96 4.05 5.50
CA GLU A 58 -5.69 4.76 5.72
C GLU A 58 -5.56 5.25 7.16
N TRP A 59 -6.64 5.77 7.74
CA TRP A 59 -6.68 6.13 9.16
C TRP A 59 -6.51 4.94 10.10
N VAL A 60 -7.10 3.79 9.78
CA VAL A 60 -6.93 2.56 10.57
C VAL A 60 -5.47 2.13 10.60
N PHE A 61 -4.76 2.21 9.48
CA PHE A 61 -3.33 1.94 9.45
C PHE A 61 -2.50 2.94 10.26
N TYR A 62 -2.78 4.25 10.14
CA TYR A 62 -2.07 5.22 10.98
C TYR A 62 -2.32 5.02 12.48
N SER A 63 -3.57 4.73 12.87
CA SER A 63 -3.93 4.60 14.27
C SER A 63 -3.45 3.30 14.90
N LYS A 64 -3.52 2.17 14.17
CA LYS A 64 -3.13 0.85 14.69
C LYS A 64 -1.66 0.50 14.46
N LYS A 65 -1.08 0.94 13.35
CA LYS A 65 0.26 0.52 12.89
C LYS A 65 1.26 1.68 12.81
N GLY A 66 0.82 2.92 12.95
CA GLY A 66 1.68 4.10 12.97
C GLY A 66 2.22 4.51 11.59
N THR A 67 1.73 3.89 10.51
CA THR A 67 2.20 4.12 9.13
C THR A 67 1.03 4.14 8.13
N SER A 68 1.30 4.51 6.88
CA SER A 68 0.29 4.51 5.80
C SER A 68 -0.10 3.08 5.40
N ALA A 69 -1.27 2.90 4.76
CA ALA A 69 -1.70 1.58 4.30
C ALA A 69 -0.68 0.96 3.33
N ILE A 70 -0.18 1.73 2.36
CA ILE A 70 0.77 1.22 1.36
C ILE A 70 2.13 0.93 1.99
N CYS A 71 2.64 1.82 2.86
CA CYS A 71 3.91 1.55 3.55
C CYS A 71 3.81 0.29 4.42
N HIS A 72 2.67 0.07 5.09
CA HIS A 72 2.44 -1.14 5.87
C HIS A 72 2.42 -2.38 4.99
N LEU A 73 1.71 -2.34 3.85
CA LEU A 73 1.69 -3.43 2.86
C LEU A 73 3.11 -3.80 2.38
N LEU A 74 3.96 -2.81 2.15
CA LEU A 74 5.33 -3.05 1.70
C LEU A 74 6.23 -3.62 2.80
N ASP A 75 5.93 -3.36 4.07
CA ASP A 75 6.69 -3.81 5.23
C ASP A 75 6.24 -5.20 5.70
N ASP A 76 4.93 -5.38 5.94
CA ASP A 76 4.30 -6.61 6.40
C ASP A 76 3.00 -6.88 5.61
N PRO A 77 3.08 -7.57 4.46
CA PRO A 77 1.93 -7.80 3.59
C PRO A 77 0.87 -8.73 4.20
N ILE A 78 1.29 -9.65 5.08
CA ILE A 78 0.40 -10.64 5.70
C ILE A 78 -0.45 -9.95 6.76
N ASP A 79 0.17 -9.18 7.66
CA ASP A 79 -0.54 -8.40 8.66
C ASP A 79 -1.39 -7.29 8.01
N PHE A 80 -0.92 -6.67 6.91
CA PHE A 80 -1.74 -5.76 6.10
C PHE A 80 -3.06 -6.40 5.68
N TYR A 81 -3.01 -7.62 5.11
CA TYR A 81 -4.21 -8.33 4.68
C TYR A 81 -5.11 -8.74 5.85
N ALA A 82 -4.53 -9.12 7.00
CA ALA A 82 -5.29 -9.39 8.20
C ALA A 82 -6.10 -8.15 8.66
N VAL A 83 -5.48 -6.96 8.65
CA VAL A 83 -6.17 -5.70 8.97
C VAL A 83 -7.26 -5.36 7.96
N LEU A 84 -7.04 -5.63 6.67
CA LEU A 84 -8.07 -5.46 5.63
C LEU A 84 -9.30 -6.32 5.91
N ARG A 85 -9.12 -7.61 6.20
CA ARG A 85 -10.23 -8.52 6.53
C ARG A 85 -11.01 -8.06 7.75
N GLN A 86 -10.31 -7.61 8.80
CA GLN A 86 -10.94 -7.04 9.99
C GLN A 86 -11.75 -5.77 9.68
N PHE A 87 -11.26 -4.93 8.77
CA PHE A 87 -11.92 -3.69 8.41
C PHE A 87 -13.21 -3.90 7.62
N TYR A 88 -13.21 -4.82 6.65
CA TYR A 88 -14.35 -5.07 5.76
C TYR A 88 -15.35 -6.09 6.30
N GLY A 89 -15.01 -6.82 7.37
CA GLY A 89 -15.92 -7.71 8.08
C GLY A 89 -15.35 -9.12 8.19
N GLU A 90 -14.58 -9.34 9.26
CA GLU A 90 -14.02 -10.65 9.59
C GLU A 90 -15.15 -11.68 9.80
N GLY A 91 -15.05 -12.85 9.16
CA GLY A 91 -16.01 -13.95 9.33
C GLY A 91 -17.28 -13.85 8.48
N THR A 92 -17.36 -12.91 7.53
CA THR A 92 -18.43 -12.87 6.52
C THR A 92 -17.86 -13.12 5.12
N ILE A 93 -18.54 -13.94 4.30
CA ILE A 93 -18.13 -14.23 2.92
C ILE A 93 -17.98 -12.93 2.13
N TYR A 94 -18.94 -12.01 2.26
CA TYR A 94 -18.90 -10.69 1.61
C TYR A 94 -17.70 -9.82 2.07
N GLY A 95 -17.33 -9.86 3.35
CA GLY A 95 -16.20 -9.08 3.87
C GLY A 95 -14.86 -9.56 3.33
N GLU A 96 -14.69 -10.88 3.17
CA GLU A 96 -13.49 -11.48 2.60
C GLU A 96 -13.35 -11.18 1.10
N GLU A 97 -14.45 -11.26 0.33
CA GLU A 97 -14.46 -10.87 -1.08
C GLU A 97 -14.08 -9.40 -1.28
N ILE A 98 -14.60 -8.50 -0.44
CA ILE A 98 -14.27 -7.07 -0.50
C ILE A 98 -12.80 -6.84 -0.13
N ALA A 99 -12.28 -7.51 0.90
CA ALA A 99 -10.87 -7.41 1.28
C ALA A 99 -9.93 -7.88 0.15
N ASN A 100 -10.26 -8.99 -0.50
CA ASN A 100 -9.54 -9.52 -1.66
C ASN A 100 -9.55 -8.54 -2.84
N TYR A 101 -10.73 -7.99 -3.17
CA TYR A 101 -10.86 -6.99 -4.22
C TYR A 101 -10.00 -5.75 -3.92
N VAL A 102 -10.08 -5.23 -2.70
CA VAL A 102 -9.31 -4.05 -2.27
C VAL A 102 -7.80 -4.32 -2.32
N LEU A 103 -7.34 -5.47 -1.81
CA LEU A 103 -5.93 -5.87 -1.90
C LEU A 103 -5.46 -5.87 -3.35
N LYS A 104 -6.23 -6.48 -4.26
CA LYS A 104 -5.90 -6.55 -5.69
C LYS A 104 -5.80 -5.16 -6.33
N VAL A 105 -6.74 -4.26 -6.03
CA VAL A 105 -6.73 -2.88 -6.56
C VAL A 105 -5.51 -2.11 -6.04
N ILE A 106 -5.19 -2.23 -4.75
CA ILE A 106 -3.99 -1.58 -4.15
C ILE A 106 -2.72 -2.10 -4.82
N LEU A 107 -2.59 -3.41 -5.02
CA LEU A 107 -1.41 -3.99 -5.67
C LEU A 107 -1.27 -3.55 -7.13
N ILE A 108 -2.38 -3.46 -7.88
CA ILE A 108 -2.35 -2.92 -9.25
C ILE A 108 -1.83 -1.48 -9.27
N ALA A 109 -2.26 -0.64 -8.32
CA ALA A 109 -1.77 0.73 -8.21
C ALA A 109 -0.28 0.78 -7.84
N VAL A 110 0.17 -0.02 -6.87
CA VAL A 110 1.58 -0.12 -6.46
C VAL A 110 2.48 -0.59 -7.61
N PHE A 111 2.01 -1.57 -8.39
CA PHE A 111 2.73 -2.09 -9.55
C PHE A 111 2.53 -1.25 -10.82
N LEU A 112 1.95 -0.05 -10.71
CA LEU A 112 1.74 0.89 -11.83
C LEU A 112 1.02 0.25 -13.03
N GLY A 113 0.03 -0.61 -12.77
CA GLY A 113 -0.70 -1.32 -13.80
C GLY A 113 -0.01 -2.57 -14.37
N ASN A 114 1.18 -2.95 -13.89
CA ASN A 114 1.81 -4.23 -14.23
C ASN A 114 1.03 -5.40 -13.60
N LYS A 115 0.03 -5.89 -14.33
CA LYS A 115 -0.90 -6.95 -13.89
C LYS A 115 -0.18 -8.22 -13.45
N ALA A 116 0.82 -8.67 -14.21
CA ALA A 116 1.55 -9.90 -13.89
C ALA A 116 2.38 -9.77 -12.60
N GLY A 117 2.93 -8.58 -12.32
CA GLY A 117 3.61 -8.31 -11.06
C GLY A 117 2.63 -8.25 -9.88
N ALA A 118 1.51 -7.55 -10.07
CA ALA A 118 0.47 -7.42 -9.06
C ALA A 118 -0.19 -8.77 -8.71
N GLU A 119 -0.45 -9.64 -9.69
CA GLU A 119 -1.01 -10.99 -9.48
C GLU A 119 -0.06 -11.87 -8.66
N LYS A 120 1.23 -11.86 -8.98
CA LYS A 120 2.22 -12.61 -8.19
C LYS A 120 2.29 -12.12 -6.74
N ALA A 121 2.28 -10.80 -6.54
CA ALA A 121 2.28 -10.23 -5.20
C ALA A 121 0.97 -10.57 -4.45
N TYR A 122 -0.16 -10.57 -5.15
CA TYR A 122 -1.46 -10.93 -4.60
C TYR A 122 -1.49 -12.39 -4.12
N ASP A 123 -1.05 -13.32 -4.98
CA ASP A 123 -1.00 -14.75 -4.64
C ASP A 123 -0.07 -15.00 -3.44
N ALA A 124 1.07 -14.30 -3.38
CA ALA A 124 2.01 -14.38 -2.27
C ALA A 124 1.41 -13.88 -0.94
N VAL A 125 0.65 -12.78 -0.96
CA VAL A 125 -0.06 -12.29 0.24
C VAL A 125 -1.09 -13.32 0.72
N LEU A 126 -1.87 -13.89 -0.19
CA LEU A 126 -2.90 -14.87 0.17
C LEU A 126 -2.34 -16.21 0.66
N SER A 127 -1.19 -16.63 0.14
CA SER A 127 -0.52 -17.85 0.59
C SER A 127 0.32 -17.66 1.86
N GLY A 128 0.51 -16.41 2.32
CA GLY A 128 1.39 -16.09 3.44
C GLY A 128 2.88 -16.20 3.11
N ASP A 129 3.26 -16.10 1.83
CA ASP A 129 4.64 -16.18 1.36
C ASP A 129 5.27 -14.78 1.24
N ASP A 130 5.69 -14.23 2.39
CA ASP A 130 6.36 -12.92 2.43
C ASP A 130 7.64 -12.88 1.56
N VAL A 131 8.36 -14.00 1.46
CA VAL A 131 9.59 -14.07 0.65
C VAL A 131 9.29 -13.83 -0.83
N GLU A 132 8.26 -14.47 -1.36
CA GLU A 132 7.86 -14.26 -2.77
C GLU A 132 7.29 -12.85 -3.00
N PHE A 133 6.57 -12.30 -2.02
CA PHE A 133 6.11 -10.92 -2.06
C PHE A 133 7.27 -9.93 -2.19
N LYS A 134 8.30 -10.05 -1.33
CA LYS A 134 9.48 -9.17 -1.35
C LYS A 134 10.23 -9.28 -2.69
N LYS A 135 10.38 -10.49 -3.25
CA LYS A 135 10.97 -10.67 -4.59
C LYS A 135 10.19 -9.94 -5.68
N ALA A 136 8.86 -9.92 -5.61
CA ALA A 136 8.01 -9.21 -6.57
C ALA A 136 8.25 -7.69 -6.50
N ILE A 137 8.33 -7.13 -5.29
CA ILE A 137 8.67 -5.72 -5.06
C ILE A 137 10.10 -5.41 -5.54
N ASP A 138 11.08 -6.26 -5.26
CA ASP A 138 12.46 -6.08 -5.73
C ASP A 138 12.58 -6.14 -7.26
N LYS A 139 11.71 -6.92 -7.92
CA LYS A 139 11.64 -6.94 -9.37
C LYS A 139 11.07 -5.64 -9.93
N LEU A 140 10.01 -5.12 -9.32
CA LEU A 140 9.43 -3.81 -9.66
C LEU A 140 10.49 -2.70 -9.50
N ALA A 141 11.15 -2.67 -8.35
CA ALA A 141 12.26 -1.79 -8.03
C ALA A 141 13.36 -1.77 -9.11
N ARG A 142 13.84 -2.96 -9.49
CA ARG A 142 14.86 -3.10 -10.55
C ARG A 142 14.35 -2.60 -11.90
N THR A 143 13.09 -2.86 -12.23
CA THR A 143 12.47 -2.39 -13.48
C THR A 143 12.41 -0.86 -13.52
N LEU A 144 11.99 -0.22 -12.43
CA LEU A 144 11.92 1.24 -12.32
C LEU A 144 13.29 1.93 -12.36
N ASN A 145 14.32 1.24 -11.87
CA ASN A 145 15.70 1.74 -11.95
C ASN A 145 16.30 1.56 -13.34
N ALA A 146 16.02 0.44 -14.01
CA ALA A 146 16.46 0.17 -15.37
C ALA A 146 15.77 1.08 -16.40
N ALA A 147 14.53 1.50 -16.13
CA ALA A 147 13.72 2.27 -17.06
C ALA A 147 14.20 3.71 -17.33
N ARG A 148 15.26 4.23 -16.67
CA ARG A 148 15.88 5.58 -16.84
C ARG A 148 15.18 6.45 -17.92
N ILE A 149 14.04 7.03 -17.54
CA ILE A 149 13.39 8.18 -18.20
C ILE A 149 13.78 9.41 -17.37
#